data_AF-A0A7S0GBZ2-F1
#
_entry.id   AF-A0A7S0GBZ2-F1
#
_cell.length_a   1.000
_cell.length_b   1.000
_cell.length_c   1.000
_cell.angle_alpha   90.00
_cell.angle_beta   90.00
_cell.angle_gamma   90.00
#
_symmetry.space_group_name_H-M   'P 1'
#
loop_
_entity.id
_entity.type
_entity.pdbx_description
1 polymer ?
#
loop_
_entity_poly.entity_id
_entity_poly.type
_entity_poly.pdbx_seq_one_letter_code
_entity_poly.pdbx_strand_id
1 'polypeptide(L)'
;MNMLMFFFLSLHKAYTVDGECLEVTNDGDGDGDGGVMLVGATEDDVCSGILHLRGAQLQPNGVLYNPSNFFQPDDIAAQASLARKASSYQWYRSVLSSTLSSQPILHCFGLHEWAMQYHPLDAPPPPSAQYQSSLPLRVSRDIINKTVERKGIDCTHVDALRFFAPAAGPLNSHGHSLVRTDQLKLEQKGCVHAHMDLFKICLKLLPFVDARLLGDCLEVALEARRLDVAASPYDASGYGLEAIPIETSEGRAEYKTKQMALMKRVEPIRRRLLGAYDDLLTGGFSSNVLELAEERAVCES
;
A
#
# COMPACT_ATOMS: atom_id res chain seq x y z
N MET A 1 2.32 -17.39 -23.88
CA MET A 1 1.43 -18.21 -23.02
C MET A 1 2.30 -18.71 -21.88
N ASN A 2 1.94 -18.30 -20.65
CA ASN A 2 2.44 -18.70 -19.33
C ASN A 2 3.95 -18.57 -19.03
N MET A 3 4.32 -17.44 -18.44
CA MET A 3 5.46 -17.37 -17.51
C MET A 3 5.26 -16.21 -16.52
N LEU A 4 4.33 -16.41 -15.58
CA LEU A 4 4.32 -15.68 -14.31
C LEU A 4 4.24 -16.75 -13.22
N MET A 5 5.40 -17.15 -12.72
CA MET A 5 5.54 -18.06 -11.60
C MET A 5 6.02 -17.21 -10.42
N PHE A 6 5.09 -16.82 -9.55
CA PHE A 6 5.39 -16.07 -8.33
C PHE A 6 4.75 -16.83 -7.17
N PHE A 7 5.56 -17.59 -6.44
CA PHE A 7 5.15 -18.33 -5.26
C PHE A 7 5.97 -17.83 -4.07
N PHE A 8 5.28 -17.37 -3.02
CA PHE A 8 5.89 -16.77 -1.83
C PHE A 8 5.22 -17.31 -0.56
N LEU A 9 6.02 -17.41 0.50
CA LEU A 9 5.64 -17.86 1.84
C LEU A 9 4.52 -17.00 2.43
N SER A 10 3.39 -17.64 2.74
CA SER A 10 2.56 -17.17 3.85
C SER A 10 2.90 -18.01 5.07
N LEU A 11 2.81 -17.45 6.28
CA LEU A 11 2.95 -18.21 7.54
C LEU A 11 2.02 -19.45 7.61
N HIS A 12 1.03 -19.54 6.73
CA HIS A 12 0.00 -20.58 6.73
C HIS A 12 -0.01 -21.47 5.47
N LYS A 13 0.66 -21.07 4.38
CA LYS A 13 0.68 -21.81 3.09
C LYS A 13 1.99 -21.56 2.34
N ALA A 14 2.59 -22.63 1.86
CA ALA A 14 3.76 -22.60 0.97
C ALA A 14 3.54 -23.52 -0.24
N TYR A 15 4.32 -23.30 -1.29
CA TYR A 15 4.25 -24.06 -2.54
C TYR A 15 5.66 -24.39 -3.03
N THR A 16 5.83 -25.54 -3.67
CA THR A 16 7.10 -25.94 -4.33
C THR A 16 7.34 -25.15 -5.61
N VAL A 17 8.56 -25.28 -6.18
CA VAL A 17 8.90 -24.78 -7.52
C VAL A 17 7.94 -25.28 -8.58
N ASP A 18 7.38 -26.47 -8.43
CA ASP A 18 6.45 -27.09 -9.39
C ASP A 18 4.98 -26.75 -9.11
N GLY A 19 4.71 -25.94 -8.08
CA GLY A 19 3.37 -25.45 -7.73
C GLY A 19 2.55 -26.40 -6.84
N GLU A 20 3.17 -27.42 -6.25
CA GLU A 20 2.52 -28.30 -5.29
C GLU A 20 2.34 -27.60 -3.95
N CYS A 21 1.17 -27.75 -3.31
CA CYS A 21 0.93 -27.16 -1.99
C CYS A 21 1.69 -27.96 -0.94
N LEU A 22 2.54 -27.29 -0.18
CA LEU A 22 3.27 -27.88 0.93
C LEU A 22 2.36 -27.96 2.15
N GLU A 23 2.51 -29.03 2.92
CA GLU A 23 1.93 -29.11 4.24
C GLU A 23 2.77 -28.23 5.19
N VAL A 24 2.06 -27.45 5.99
CA VAL A 24 2.65 -26.45 6.88
C VAL A 24 2.32 -26.82 8.31
N THR A 25 3.32 -27.25 9.08
CA THR A 25 3.17 -27.60 10.49
C THR A 25 3.96 -26.64 11.38
N ASN A 26 3.40 -26.30 12.53
CA ASN A 26 4.14 -25.63 13.59
C ASN A 26 4.91 -26.72 14.35
N ASP A 27 6.22 -26.83 14.11
CA ASP A 27 7.08 -27.69 14.93
C ASP A 27 7.34 -26.97 16.26
N GLY A 28 6.40 -27.14 17.18
CA GLY A 28 6.42 -26.58 18.54
C GLY A 28 7.05 -27.51 19.58
N ASP A 29 7.69 -28.60 19.18
CA ASP A 29 8.18 -29.63 20.09
C ASP A 29 9.71 -29.77 20.01
N GLY A 30 10.40 -29.05 20.90
CA GLY A 30 11.79 -29.36 21.28
C GLY A 30 12.79 -28.21 21.13
N ASP A 31 12.98 -27.45 22.22
CA ASP A 31 14.19 -26.68 22.55
C ASP A 31 14.67 -25.62 21.53
N GLY A 32 14.01 -24.46 21.52
CA GLY A 32 14.60 -23.17 21.09
C GLY A 32 14.29 -22.72 19.65
N ASP A 33 13.63 -21.56 19.54
CA ASP A 33 13.30 -20.81 18.32
C ASP A 33 12.27 -21.47 17.38
N GLY A 34 10.98 -21.37 17.74
CA GLY A 34 9.85 -21.85 16.94
C GLY A 34 9.88 -21.41 15.47
N GLY A 35 9.18 -22.16 14.60
CA GLY A 35 9.18 -21.93 13.15
C GLY A 35 8.10 -22.74 12.44
N VAL A 36 8.10 -22.62 11.12
CA VAL A 36 7.12 -23.25 10.24
C VAL A 36 7.83 -24.31 9.41
N MET A 37 7.45 -25.58 9.60
CA MET A 37 7.98 -26.69 8.81
C MET A 37 7.21 -26.79 7.49
N LEU A 38 7.95 -26.72 6.38
CA LEU A 38 7.47 -26.92 5.02
C LEU A 38 7.74 -28.36 4.61
N VAL A 39 6.80 -29.25 4.90
CA VAL A 39 6.95 -30.69 4.66
C VAL A 39 6.97 -30.96 3.16
N GLY A 40 8.00 -31.68 2.70
CA GLY A 40 8.21 -32.00 1.28
C GLY A 40 9.00 -30.97 0.47
N ALA A 41 9.38 -29.83 1.07
CA ALA A 41 10.27 -28.87 0.44
C ALA A 41 11.70 -29.42 0.33
N THR A 42 12.39 -29.08 -0.76
CA THR A 42 13.71 -29.60 -1.12
C THR A 42 14.77 -28.50 -1.16
N GLU A 43 16.04 -28.87 -1.35
CA GLU A 43 17.13 -27.91 -1.58
C GLU A 43 16.89 -27.04 -2.82
N ASP A 44 16.28 -27.56 -3.87
CA ASP A 44 15.98 -26.79 -5.09
C ASP A 44 14.93 -25.69 -4.82
N ASP A 45 13.96 -25.93 -3.93
CA ASP A 45 12.97 -24.93 -3.50
C ASP A 45 13.63 -23.75 -2.74
N VAL A 46 14.77 -24.01 -2.10
CA VAL A 46 15.55 -23.05 -1.33
C VAL A 46 16.56 -22.32 -2.25
N CYS A 47 17.31 -23.07 -3.05
CA CYS A 47 18.38 -22.55 -3.92
C CYS A 47 17.89 -21.87 -5.20
N SER A 48 16.66 -22.13 -5.65
CA SER A 48 16.03 -21.44 -6.78
C SER A 48 15.68 -19.96 -6.51
N GLY A 49 15.81 -19.52 -5.25
CA GLY A 49 15.39 -18.18 -4.81
C GLY A 49 13.89 -18.04 -4.58
N ILE A 50 13.14 -19.16 -4.63
CA ILE A 50 11.69 -19.22 -4.40
C ILE A 50 11.36 -19.13 -2.91
N LEU A 51 12.08 -19.86 -2.07
CA LEU A 51 12.16 -19.60 -0.63
C LEU A 51 13.34 -18.66 -0.38
N HIS A 52 13.12 -17.55 0.34
CA HIS A 52 14.24 -16.72 0.73
C HIS A 52 15.18 -17.53 1.64
N LEU A 53 16.43 -17.70 1.18
CA LEU A 53 17.49 -18.44 1.88
C LEU A 53 17.70 -18.01 3.34
N ARG A 54 17.36 -16.76 3.68
CA ARG A 54 17.50 -16.24 5.04
C ARG A 54 16.37 -16.75 5.92
N GLY A 55 16.72 -17.58 6.89
CA GLY A 55 15.78 -18.16 7.85
C GLY A 55 15.24 -19.53 7.47
N ALA A 56 15.63 -20.08 6.31
CA ALA A 56 15.37 -21.45 5.92
C ALA A 56 16.50 -22.37 6.42
N GLN A 57 16.14 -23.51 7.01
CA GLN A 57 17.05 -24.58 7.39
C GLN A 57 16.55 -25.89 6.77
N LEU A 58 17.42 -26.57 6.02
CA LEU A 58 17.10 -27.88 5.45
C LEU A 58 16.95 -28.91 6.57
N GLN A 59 15.88 -29.69 6.51
CA GLN A 59 15.54 -30.77 7.44
C GLN A 59 15.33 -32.08 6.65
N PRO A 60 15.44 -33.26 7.28
CA PRO A 60 15.32 -34.54 6.58
C PRO A 60 14.00 -34.75 5.82
N ASN A 61 12.92 -34.09 6.23
CA ASN A 61 11.57 -34.20 5.67
C ASN A 61 11.04 -32.89 5.07
N GLY A 62 11.87 -31.85 4.93
CA GLY A 62 11.40 -30.54 4.46
C GLY A 62 12.35 -29.39 4.72
N VAL A 63 11.78 -28.20 4.78
CA VAL A 63 12.51 -26.96 5.13
C VAL A 63 11.85 -26.33 6.34
N LEU A 64 12.60 -26.16 7.42
CA LEU A 64 12.15 -25.35 8.56
C LEU A 64 12.40 -23.88 8.25
N TYR A 65 11.35 -23.08 8.16
CA TYR A 65 11.44 -21.63 7.97
C TYR A 65 11.08 -20.89 9.24
N ASN A 66 12.02 -20.12 9.78
CA ASN A 66 11.79 -19.25 10.92
C ASN A 66 11.89 -17.77 10.48
N PRO A 67 10.77 -17.01 10.47
CA PRO A 67 10.76 -15.58 10.16
C PRO A 67 11.67 -14.74 11.06
N SER A 68 11.89 -15.15 12.32
CA SER A 68 12.81 -14.47 13.23
C SER A 68 14.27 -14.58 12.73
N ASN A 69 14.65 -15.75 12.20
CA ASN A 69 15.97 -15.98 11.61
C ASN A 69 16.20 -15.17 10.32
N PHE A 70 15.13 -14.78 9.62
CA PHE A 70 15.24 -13.87 8.47
C PHE A 70 15.81 -12.50 8.87
N PHE A 71 15.45 -12.04 10.08
CA PHE A 71 15.86 -10.73 10.56
C PHE A 71 17.07 -10.74 11.51
N GLN A 72 17.44 -11.89 12.09
CA GLN A 72 18.57 -12.06 13.02
C GLN A 72 19.90 -11.58 12.41
N PRO A 73 20.58 -10.65 13.10
CA PRO A 73 21.98 -10.28 12.90
C PRO A 73 22.80 -10.58 14.17
N ASP A 74 24.09 -10.89 14.01
CA ASP A 74 24.94 -11.53 15.04
C ASP A 74 25.41 -10.65 16.25
N ASP A 75 24.90 -9.43 16.53
CA ASP A 75 25.42 -8.52 17.59
C ASP A 75 24.46 -7.36 17.99
N ILE A 76 24.62 -6.61 19.08
CA ILE A 76 23.76 -5.49 19.57
C ILE A 76 23.42 -4.43 18.51
N ALA A 77 24.33 -4.13 17.57
CA ALA A 77 24.04 -3.25 16.41
C ALA A 77 22.87 -3.79 15.55
N ALA A 78 22.62 -5.10 15.61
CA ALA A 78 21.44 -5.77 15.11
C ALA A 78 20.14 -5.26 15.70
N GLN A 79 20.05 -5.11 17.02
CA GLN A 79 18.77 -4.91 17.72
C GLN A 79 18.20 -3.54 17.38
N ALA A 80 19.04 -2.51 17.31
CA ALA A 80 18.62 -1.19 16.85
C ALA A 80 18.18 -1.19 15.37
N SER A 81 18.83 -2.01 14.53
CA SER A 81 18.47 -2.20 13.11
C SER A 81 17.16 -2.97 12.95
N LEU A 82 16.94 -4.01 13.76
CA LEU A 82 15.72 -4.79 13.90
C LEU A 82 14.55 -3.92 14.36
N ALA A 83 14.73 -3.11 15.41
CA ALA A 83 13.72 -2.19 15.91
C ALA A 83 13.31 -1.17 14.83
N ARG A 84 14.26 -0.65 14.03
CA ARG A 84 13.96 0.21 12.88
C ARG A 84 13.15 -0.51 11.79
N LYS A 85 13.43 -1.80 11.53
CA LYS A 85 12.64 -2.59 10.58
C LYS A 85 11.23 -2.82 11.13
N ALA A 86 11.12 -3.27 12.38
CA ALA A 86 9.87 -3.49 13.08
C ALA A 86 9.00 -2.24 13.11
N SER A 87 9.56 -1.05 13.37
CA SER A 87 8.80 0.20 13.39
C SER A 87 8.19 0.54 12.03
N SER A 88 8.87 0.23 10.91
CA SER A 88 8.29 0.39 9.58
C SER A 88 7.11 -0.56 9.36
N TYR A 89 7.14 -1.79 9.89
CA TYR A 89 6.02 -2.73 9.79
C TYR A 89 4.85 -2.30 10.68
N GLN A 90 5.13 -1.91 11.93
CA GLN A 90 4.15 -1.34 12.86
C GLN A 90 3.46 -0.10 12.29
N TRP A 91 4.22 0.75 11.58
CA TRP A 91 3.68 1.91 10.90
C TRP A 91 2.61 1.53 9.87
N TYR A 92 2.94 0.66 8.92
CA TYR A 92 1.98 0.23 7.89
C TYR A 92 0.80 -0.54 8.48
N ARG A 93 1.04 -1.39 9.48
CA ARG A 93 -0.01 -2.06 10.26
C ARG A 93 -0.99 -1.04 10.86
N SER A 94 -0.47 0.04 11.44
CA SER A 94 -1.26 1.13 12.03
C SER A 94 -2.04 1.90 10.97
N VAL A 95 -1.42 2.22 9.82
CA VAL A 95 -2.10 2.85 8.68
C VAL A 95 -3.27 1.99 8.17
N LEU A 96 -3.06 0.68 8.01
CA LEU A 96 -4.10 -0.25 7.57
C LEU A 96 -5.28 -0.29 8.55
N SER A 97 -4.98 -0.39 9.86
CA SER A 97 -5.97 -0.43 10.94
C SER A 97 -6.77 0.88 11.06
N SER A 98 -6.08 2.03 11.09
CA SER A 98 -6.71 3.36 11.13
C SER A 98 -7.59 3.59 9.90
N THR A 99 -7.10 3.21 8.72
CA THR A 99 -7.88 3.36 7.48
C THR A 99 -9.16 2.52 7.51
N LEU A 100 -9.12 1.27 7.97
CA LEU A 100 -10.33 0.43 8.12
C LEU A 100 -11.38 1.07 9.04
N SER A 101 -10.91 1.69 10.12
CA SER A 101 -11.75 2.29 11.17
C SER A 101 -12.24 3.71 10.82
N SER A 102 -11.63 4.36 9.83
CA SER A 102 -11.97 5.72 9.39
C SER A 102 -13.40 5.85 8.85
N GLN A 103 -13.93 7.08 8.93
CA GLN A 103 -15.12 7.48 8.17
C GLN A 103 -14.71 7.80 6.72
N PRO A 104 -15.45 7.32 5.70
CA PRO A 104 -15.09 7.57 4.32
C PRO A 104 -15.44 9.00 3.89
N ILE A 105 -14.51 9.65 3.18
CA ILE A 105 -14.77 10.91 2.48
C ILE A 105 -15.15 10.61 1.03
N LEU A 106 -16.41 10.90 0.71
CA LEU A 106 -17.02 10.66 -0.60
C LEU A 106 -17.26 11.95 -1.41
N HIS A 107 -16.67 13.06 -0.97
CA HIS A 107 -16.82 14.38 -1.57
C HIS A 107 -15.49 14.99 -2.05
N CYS A 108 -14.39 14.25 -1.98
CA CYS A 108 -13.10 14.66 -2.55
C CYS A 108 -13.07 14.55 -4.09
N PHE A 109 -13.80 13.59 -4.67
CA PHE A 109 -13.95 13.34 -6.13
C PHE A 109 -12.66 13.16 -6.93
N GLY A 110 -11.52 12.86 -6.29
CA GLY A 110 -10.25 12.78 -7.01
C GLY A 110 -9.73 14.15 -7.47
N LEU A 111 -10.07 15.23 -6.76
CA LEU A 111 -9.60 16.57 -7.09
C LEU A 111 -8.09 16.78 -6.89
N HIS A 112 -7.33 15.77 -6.45
CA HIS A 112 -5.86 15.86 -6.35
C HIS A 112 -5.19 16.15 -7.71
N GLU A 113 -5.55 15.45 -8.81
CA GLU A 113 -5.01 15.76 -10.15
C GLU A 113 -5.43 17.15 -10.64
N TRP A 114 -6.58 17.66 -10.17
CA TRP A 114 -7.05 19.00 -10.49
C TRP A 114 -6.24 20.05 -9.73
N ALA A 115 -5.94 19.79 -8.46
CA ALA A 115 -5.07 20.61 -7.62
C ALA A 115 -3.63 20.67 -8.17
N MET A 116 -3.15 19.57 -8.77
CA MET A 116 -1.87 19.52 -9.47
C MET A 116 -1.84 20.44 -10.70
N GLN A 117 -2.99 20.74 -11.31
CA GLN A 117 -3.12 21.58 -12.51
C GLN A 117 -3.72 22.96 -12.22
N TYR A 118 -4.04 23.27 -10.96
CA TYR A 118 -4.57 24.56 -10.57
C TYR A 118 -3.55 25.67 -10.84
N HIS A 119 -3.94 26.69 -11.60
CA HIS A 119 -3.04 27.78 -11.95
C HIS A 119 -3.84 29.07 -12.08
N PRO A 120 -4.17 29.73 -10.97
CA PRO A 120 -4.83 31.04 -11.00
C PRO A 120 -3.87 32.10 -11.57
N LEU A 121 -4.42 33.24 -11.95
CA LEU A 121 -3.64 34.36 -12.48
C LEU A 121 -2.51 34.73 -11.49
N ASP A 122 -1.33 35.03 -12.02
CA ASP A 122 -0.13 35.45 -11.28
C ASP A 122 0.48 34.40 -10.32
N ALA A 123 -0.04 33.16 -10.29
CA ALA A 123 0.57 32.09 -9.51
C ALA A 123 1.78 31.45 -10.23
N PRO A 124 2.75 30.90 -9.48
CA PRO A 124 3.81 30.09 -10.06
C PRO A 124 3.24 28.90 -10.86
N PRO A 125 3.89 28.50 -11.97
CA PRO A 125 3.43 27.38 -12.77
C PRO A 125 3.44 26.08 -11.93
N PRO A 126 2.47 25.18 -12.16
CA PRO A 126 2.39 23.94 -11.41
C PRO A 126 3.57 22.99 -11.74
N PRO A 127 4.11 22.25 -10.74
CA PRO A 127 5.22 21.31 -10.94
C PRO A 127 4.82 20.10 -11.81
N SER A 128 3.52 19.79 -11.88
CA SER A 128 2.93 18.70 -12.66
C SER A 128 3.24 18.76 -14.16
N ALA A 129 3.62 19.92 -14.70
CA ALA A 129 4.08 20.05 -16.08
C ALA A 129 5.25 19.10 -16.42
N GLN A 130 6.03 18.65 -15.44
CA GLN A 130 7.12 17.69 -15.66
C GLN A 130 6.65 16.23 -15.71
N TYR A 131 5.57 15.89 -15.00
CA TYR A 131 5.14 14.49 -14.81
C TYR A 131 4.08 14.03 -15.81
N GLN A 132 3.33 14.98 -16.40
CA GLN A 132 2.16 14.69 -17.23
C GLN A 132 2.14 15.50 -18.54
N SER A 133 3.29 16.02 -18.98
CA SER A 133 3.41 16.79 -20.23
C SER A 133 2.91 16.06 -21.48
N SER A 134 2.88 14.73 -21.46
CA SER A 134 2.43 13.89 -22.57
C SER A 134 0.92 13.64 -22.61
N LEU A 135 0.16 14.03 -21.58
CA LEU A 135 -1.29 13.83 -21.52
C LEU A 135 -2.03 15.14 -21.82
N PRO A 136 -2.83 15.21 -22.90
CA PRO A 136 -3.63 16.39 -23.18
C PRO A 136 -4.70 16.59 -22.09
N LEU A 137 -5.13 17.84 -21.89
CA LEU A 137 -6.26 18.14 -21.01
C LEU A 137 -7.58 17.96 -21.76
N ARG A 138 -8.56 17.33 -21.12
CA ARG A 138 -9.94 17.23 -21.67
C ARG A 138 -10.78 18.49 -21.42
N VAL A 139 -10.34 19.36 -20.51
CA VAL A 139 -11.00 20.61 -20.13
C VAL A 139 -10.00 21.76 -20.11
N SER A 140 -10.50 22.99 -20.27
CA SER A 140 -9.64 24.18 -20.23
C SER A 140 -9.13 24.46 -18.81
N ARG A 141 -8.04 25.23 -18.70
CA ARG A 141 -7.50 25.69 -17.40
C ARG A 141 -8.54 26.47 -16.59
N ASP A 142 -9.36 27.28 -17.25
CA ASP A 142 -10.45 28.04 -16.61
C ASP A 142 -11.48 27.11 -15.94
N ILE A 143 -11.83 25.99 -16.58
CA ILE A 143 -12.71 24.98 -16.00
C ILE A 143 -12.05 24.30 -14.79
N ILE A 144 -10.75 23.99 -14.89
CA ILE A 144 -9.98 23.40 -13.78
C ILE A 144 -10.01 24.34 -12.57
N ASN A 145 -9.63 25.60 -12.77
CA ASN A 145 -9.59 26.61 -11.71
C ASN A 145 -10.95 26.80 -11.06
N LYS A 146 -12.01 27.04 -11.86
CA LYS A 146 -13.38 27.17 -11.34
C LYS A 146 -13.87 25.95 -10.58
N THR A 147 -13.45 24.75 -11.00
CA THR A 147 -13.83 23.50 -10.31
C THR A 147 -13.16 23.40 -8.95
N VAL A 148 -11.85 23.66 -8.88
CA VAL A 148 -11.07 23.66 -7.64
C VAL A 148 -11.57 24.74 -6.68
N GLU A 149 -11.77 25.97 -7.15
CA GLU A 149 -12.24 27.10 -6.33
C GLU A 149 -13.66 26.88 -5.79
N ARG A 150 -14.58 26.36 -6.61
CA ARG A 150 -15.98 26.13 -6.20
C ARG A 150 -16.12 24.96 -5.23
N LYS A 151 -15.30 23.92 -5.39
CA LYS A 151 -15.43 22.68 -4.59
C LYS A 151 -14.51 22.66 -3.37
N GLY A 152 -13.41 23.39 -3.40
CA GLY A 152 -12.32 23.18 -2.45
C GLY A 152 -11.62 21.85 -2.69
N ILE A 153 -10.68 21.52 -1.83
CA ILE A 153 -9.95 20.26 -1.85
C ILE A 153 -10.10 19.59 -0.48
N ASP A 154 -10.49 18.32 -0.46
CA ASP A 154 -10.59 17.49 0.75
C ASP A 154 -9.66 16.27 0.62
N CYS A 155 -8.41 16.52 0.24
CA CYS A 155 -7.43 15.47 0.03
C CYS A 155 -6.79 15.10 1.37
N THR A 156 -7.05 13.88 1.83
CA THR A 156 -6.46 13.34 3.06
C THR A 156 -5.17 12.55 2.84
N HIS A 157 -4.81 12.25 1.60
CA HIS A 157 -3.62 11.47 1.31
C HIS A 157 -2.38 12.37 1.36
N VAL A 158 -1.59 12.23 2.44
CA VAL A 158 -0.42 13.05 2.74
C VAL A 158 0.54 13.15 1.55
N ASP A 159 0.85 12.03 0.90
CA ASP A 159 1.83 11.95 -0.18
C ASP A 159 1.38 12.66 -1.48
N ALA A 160 0.09 13.01 -1.61
CA ALA A 160 -0.42 13.75 -2.77
C ALA A 160 -0.08 15.25 -2.72
N LEU A 161 0.03 15.85 -1.53
CA LEU A 161 0.19 17.30 -1.39
C LEU A 161 1.49 17.82 -2.00
N ARG A 162 2.56 17.02 -2.01
CA ARG A 162 3.85 17.40 -2.64
C ARG A 162 3.75 17.65 -4.14
N PHE A 163 2.68 17.19 -4.79
CA PHE A 163 2.45 17.37 -6.22
C PHE A 163 1.51 18.53 -6.53
N PHE A 164 0.82 19.07 -5.52
CA PHE A 164 -0.13 20.16 -5.72
C PHE A 164 0.57 21.37 -6.34
N ALA A 165 -0.17 22.11 -7.16
CA ALA A 165 0.26 23.43 -7.56
C ALA A 165 0.47 24.30 -6.31
N PRO A 166 1.46 25.22 -6.29
CA PRO A 166 1.73 26.04 -5.12
C PRO A 166 0.51 26.78 -4.58
N ALA A 167 -0.39 27.23 -5.47
CA ALA A 167 -1.62 27.93 -5.11
C ALA A 167 -2.75 27.00 -4.62
N ALA A 168 -2.65 25.68 -4.83
CA ALA A 168 -3.71 24.73 -4.47
C ALA A 168 -3.61 24.24 -3.02
N GLY A 169 -2.40 24.19 -2.44
CA GLY A 169 -2.18 23.75 -1.06
C GLY A 169 -3.11 24.43 -0.04
N PRO A 170 -3.21 25.78 -0.03
CA PRO A 170 -4.11 26.51 0.88
C PRO A 170 -5.60 26.20 0.72
N LEU A 171 -6.03 25.59 -0.39
CA LEU A 171 -7.43 25.22 -0.62
C LEU A 171 -7.80 23.84 -0.06
N ASN A 172 -6.81 23.10 0.48
CA ASN A 172 -7.05 21.83 1.15
C ASN A 172 -7.61 22.04 2.56
N SER A 173 -8.78 21.49 2.84
CA SER A 173 -9.47 21.61 4.13
C SER A 173 -8.70 21.00 5.30
N HIS A 174 -7.80 20.05 5.01
CA HIS A 174 -6.92 19.42 5.99
C HIS A 174 -5.60 20.17 6.20
N GLY A 175 -5.43 21.33 5.56
CA GLY A 175 -4.22 22.14 5.64
C GLY A 175 -3.28 21.93 4.45
N HIS A 176 -2.36 22.89 4.29
CA HIS A 176 -1.45 22.98 3.16
C HIS A 176 -0.07 22.34 3.41
N SER A 177 0.14 21.77 4.60
CA SER A 177 1.41 21.16 5.01
C SER A 177 1.12 19.94 5.89
N LEU A 178 0.78 18.82 5.25
CA LEU A 178 0.65 17.54 5.93
C LEU A 178 2.02 16.86 6.05
N VAL A 179 2.29 16.27 7.21
CA VAL A 179 3.49 15.48 7.46
C VAL A 179 3.17 13.99 7.53
N ARG A 180 4.19 13.14 7.48
CA ARG A 180 4.05 11.68 7.46
C ARG A 180 3.14 11.16 8.59
N THR A 181 3.24 11.76 9.77
CA THR A 181 2.48 11.39 10.96
C THR A 181 0.98 11.68 10.86
N ASP A 182 0.58 12.63 10.02
CA ASP A 182 -0.83 12.94 9.78
C ASP A 182 -1.55 11.80 9.03
N GLN A 183 -0.82 10.91 8.33
CA GLN A 183 -1.44 9.80 7.60
C GLN A 183 -2.30 8.94 8.54
N LEU A 184 -1.85 8.70 9.77
CA LEU A 184 -2.60 7.89 10.75
C LEU A 184 -3.93 8.52 11.16
N LYS A 185 -4.05 9.85 11.07
CA LYS A 185 -5.24 10.61 11.45
C LYS A 185 -6.17 10.86 10.28
N LEU A 186 -5.61 11.08 9.09
CA LEU A 186 -6.35 11.57 7.92
C LEU A 186 -6.66 10.48 6.90
N GLU A 187 -5.79 9.47 6.74
CA GLU A 187 -6.00 8.46 5.70
C GLU A 187 -7.31 7.70 5.94
N GLN A 188 -8.07 7.54 4.87
CA GLN A 188 -9.45 7.08 4.95
C GLN A 188 -9.83 6.14 3.82
N LYS A 189 -10.78 5.24 4.11
CA LYS A 189 -11.10 4.07 3.26
C LYS A 189 -11.81 4.35 1.94
N GLY A 190 -12.24 5.58 1.68
CA GLY A 190 -12.76 6.02 0.39
C GLY A 190 -11.69 6.61 -0.53
N CYS A 191 -10.46 6.84 -0.07
CA CYS A 191 -9.41 7.43 -0.90
C CYS A 191 -8.85 6.39 -1.88
N VAL A 192 -8.91 6.68 -3.18
CA VAL A 192 -8.34 5.80 -4.22
C VAL A 192 -6.83 5.61 -4.03
N HIS A 193 -6.10 6.63 -3.58
CA HIS A 193 -4.66 6.53 -3.29
C HIS A 193 -4.37 5.59 -2.12
N ALA A 194 -5.20 5.61 -1.08
CA ALA A 194 -5.06 4.67 0.03
C ALA A 194 -5.27 3.22 -0.44
N HIS A 195 -6.07 3.00 -1.48
CA HIS A 195 -6.23 1.69 -2.12
C HIS A 195 -5.03 1.32 -3.00
N MET A 196 -4.52 2.27 -3.78
CA MET A 196 -3.31 2.08 -4.60
C MET A 196 -2.09 1.73 -3.77
N ASP A 197 -1.96 2.35 -2.60
CA ASP A 197 -0.86 2.10 -1.67
C ASP A 197 -0.86 0.67 -1.11
N LEU A 198 -1.97 -0.07 -1.15
CA LEU A 198 -2.00 -1.47 -0.71
C LEU A 198 -0.98 -2.34 -1.45
N PHE A 199 -0.72 -2.06 -2.74
CA PHE A 199 0.30 -2.80 -3.48
C PHE A 199 1.70 -2.52 -2.95
N LYS A 200 2.06 -1.24 -2.73
CA LYS A 200 3.35 -0.85 -2.12
C LYS A 200 3.52 -1.45 -0.73
N ILE A 201 2.45 -1.40 0.07
CA ILE A 201 2.41 -1.94 1.44
C ILE A 201 2.59 -3.47 1.39
N CYS A 202 1.91 -4.17 0.49
CA CYS A 202 2.07 -5.60 0.31
C CYS A 202 3.49 -5.99 -0.15
N LEU A 203 4.09 -5.23 -1.08
CA LEU A 203 5.49 -5.43 -1.49
C LEU A 203 6.47 -5.28 -0.33
N LYS A 204 6.17 -4.43 0.66
CA LYS A 204 7.01 -4.31 1.87
C LYS A 204 6.99 -5.55 2.74
N LEU A 205 5.94 -6.38 2.68
CA LEU A 205 5.87 -7.65 3.39
C LEU A 205 6.60 -8.78 2.69
N LEU A 206 7.07 -8.63 1.45
CA LEU A 206 7.75 -9.75 0.79
C LEU A 206 9.00 -10.17 1.59
N PRO A 207 9.22 -11.48 1.79
CA PRO A 207 8.51 -12.62 1.19
C PRO A 207 7.35 -13.21 2.01
N PHE A 208 6.92 -12.56 3.09
CA PHE A 208 6.01 -13.08 4.12
C PHE A 208 4.51 -12.98 3.79
N VAL A 209 4.16 -12.82 2.51
CA VAL A 209 2.77 -12.62 2.08
C VAL A 209 2.38 -13.59 0.97
N ASP A 210 1.17 -14.16 1.06
CA ASP A 210 0.61 -15.06 0.03
C ASP A 210 0.53 -14.33 -1.32
N ALA A 211 0.96 -15.02 -2.39
CA ALA A 211 1.01 -14.47 -3.74
C ALA A 211 -0.36 -14.04 -4.30
N ARG A 212 -1.46 -14.70 -3.91
CA ARG A 212 -2.81 -14.25 -4.29
C ARG A 212 -3.14 -12.93 -3.62
N LEU A 213 -2.74 -12.71 -2.36
CA LEU A 213 -2.93 -11.40 -1.72
C LEU A 213 -2.11 -10.30 -2.41
N LEU A 214 -0.89 -10.60 -2.88
CA LEU A 214 -0.12 -9.66 -3.71
C LEU A 214 -0.85 -9.34 -5.03
N GLY A 215 -1.39 -10.37 -5.70
CA GLY A 215 -2.22 -10.21 -6.90
C GLY A 215 -3.47 -9.37 -6.65
N ASP A 216 -4.21 -9.65 -5.57
CA ASP A 216 -5.39 -8.89 -5.16
C ASP A 216 -5.05 -7.41 -4.92
N CYS A 217 -3.93 -7.12 -4.24
CA CYS A 217 -3.45 -5.76 -4.01
C CYS A 217 -3.07 -5.04 -5.32
N LEU A 218 -2.47 -5.76 -6.27
CA LEU A 218 -2.15 -5.22 -7.60
C LEU A 218 -3.43 -4.90 -8.39
N GLU A 219 -4.40 -5.81 -8.42
CA GLU A 219 -5.69 -5.60 -9.10
C GLU A 219 -6.40 -4.37 -8.54
N VAL A 220 -6.43 -4.24 -7.21
CA VAL A 220 -6.99 -3.07 -6.52
C VAL A 220 -6.26 -1.79 -6.91
N ALA A 221 -4.92 -1.81 -6.95
CA ALA A 221 -4.15 -0.63 -7.32
C ALA A 221 -4.43 -0.20 -8.77
N LEU A 222 -4.59 -1.15 -9.69
CA LEU A 222 -4.94 -0.88 -11.08
C LEU A 222 -6.38 -0.37 -11.21
N GLU A 223 -7.35 -0.94 -10.49
CA GLU A 223 -8.74 -0.49 -10.49
C GLU A 223 -8.87 0.94 -9.92
N ALA A 224 -8.21 1.19 -8.78
CA ALA A 224 -8.15 2.50 -8.16
C ALA A 224 -7.50 3.55 -9.08
N ARG A 225 -6.39 3.21 -9.74
CA ARG A 225 -5.74 4.08 -10.73
C ARG A 225 -6.64 4.38 -11.92
N ARG A 226 -7.43 3.42 -12.41
CA ARG A 226 -8.39 3.68 -13.50
C ARG A 226 -9.46 4.68 -13.07
N LEU A 227 -10.00 4.54 -11.85
CA LEU A 227 -10.98 5.49 -11.33
C LEU A 227 -10.37 6.90 -11.14
N ASP A 228 -9.14 6.96 -10.65
CA ASP A 228 -8.35 8.18 -10.46
C ASP A 228 -8.13 8.95 -11.78
N VAL A 229 -7.60 8.25 -12.78
CA VAL A 229 -7.34 8.85 -14.11
C VAL A 229 -8.65 9.20 -14.82
N ALA A 230 -9.69 8.39 -14.69
CA ALA A 230 -10.99 8.70 -15.29
C ALA A 230 -11.58 10.00 -14.72
N ALA A 231 -11.38 10.31 -13.44
CA ALA A 231 -11.84 11.55 -12.82
C ALA A 231 -10.92 12.75 -13.06
N SER A 232 -9.71 12.53 -13.58
CA SER A 232 -8.70 13.57 -13.78
C SER A 232 -9.12 14.62 -14.83
N PRO A 233 -8.42 15.78 -14.92
CA PRO A 233 -8.64 16.75 -15.97
C PRO A 233 -7.92 16.38 -17.29
N TYR A 234 -7.26 15.22 -17.36
CA TYR A 234 -6.59 14.73 -18.56
C TYR A 234 -7.54 13.95 -19.47
N ASP A 235 -7.23 13.96 -20.76
CA ASP A 235 -7.79 13.06 -21.74
C ASP A 235 -6.94 11.79 -21.83
N ALA A 236 -7.48 10.69 -21.33
CA ALA A 236 -6.88 9.36 -21.37
C ALA A 236 -7.54 8.43 -22.40
N SER A 237 -8.36 8.98 -23.32
CA SER A 237 -9.08 8.19 -24.33
C SER A 237 -8.14 7.40 -25.25
N GLY A 238 -6.94 7.94 -25.53
CA GLY A 238 -5.88 7.24 -26.28
C GLY A 238 -5.39 5.95 -25.59
N TYR A 239 -5.67 5.77 -24.31
CA TYR A 239 -5.38 4.56 -23.53
C TYR A 239 -6.63 3.70 -23.27
N GLY A 240 -7.76 4.00 -23.94
CA GLY A 240 -9.02 3.28 -23.78
C GLY A 240 -9.76 3.56 -22.49
N LEU A 241 -9.49 4.71 -21.83
CA LEU A 241 -10.16 5.10 -20.60
C LEU A 241 -11.06 6.32 -20.82
N GLU A 242 -12.36 6.13 -20.62
CA GLU A 242 -13.36 7.20 -20.68
C GLU A 242 -13.33 8.07 -19.43
N ALA A 243 -13.51 9.38 -19.62
CA ALA A 243 -13.53 10.34 -18.53
C ALA A 243 -14.85 10.29 -17.76
N ILE A 244 -14.76 10.43 -16.44
CA ILE A 244 -15.86 10.73 -15.54
C ILE A 244 -15.82 12.25 -15.29
N PRO A 245 -16.73 13.04 -15.88
CA PRO A 245 -16.65 14.50 -15.85
C PRO A 245 -17.07 15.10 -14.50
N ILE A 246 -16.21 15.01 -13.48
CA ILE A 246 -16.49 15.44 -12.10
C ILE A 246 -16.67 16.97 -11.91
N GLU A 247 -16.39 17.78 -12.95
CA GLU A 247 -16.81 19.18 -13.00
C GLU A 247 -18.34 19.34 -12.99
N THR A 248 -19.07 18.32 -13.47
CA THR A 248 -20.54 18.22 -13.52
C THR A 248 -21.11 17.52 -12.27
N SER A 249 -22.40 17.71 -11.99
CA SER A 249 -23.09 16.98 -10.89
C SER A 249 -23.20 15.49 -11.17
N GLU A 250 -23.46 15.14 -12.42
CA GLU A 250 -23.72 13.80 -12.91
C GLU A 250 -22.44 12.96 -12.81
N GLY A 251 -21.31 13.50 -13.29
CA GLY A 251 -20.01 12.85 -13.17
C GLY A 251 -19.57 12.64 -11.72
N ARG A 252 -19.90 13.56 -10.80
CA ARG A 252 -19.65 13.36 -9.37
C ARG A 252 -20.51 12.26 -8.75
N ALA A 253 -21.78 12.15 -9.16
CA ALA A 253 -22.66 11.08 -8.71
C ALA A 253 -22.16 9.71 -9.20
N GLU A 254 -21.71 9.64 -10.46
CA GLU A 254 -21.07 8.45 -11.02
C GLU A 254 -19.78 8.09 -10.29
N TYR A 255 -18.88 9.06 -10.09
CA TYR A 255 -17.63 8.86 -9.35
C TYR A 255 -17.89 8.32 -7.95
N LYS A 256 -18.81 8.93 -7.21
CA LYS A 256 -19.17 8.49 -5.86
C LYS A 256 -19.68 7.05 -5.86
N THR A 257 -20.48 6.66 -6.84
CA THR A 257 -20.99 5.28 -6.99
C THR A 257 -19.83 4.30 -7.19
N LYS A 258 -18.91 4.60 -8.11
CA LYS A 258 -17.72 3.78 -8.38
C LYS A 258 -16.76 3.73 -7.18
N GLN A 259 -16.56 4.86 -6.50
CA GLN A 259 -15.75 4.97 -5.28
C GLN A 259 -16.29 4.08 -4.16
N MET A 260 -17.61 4.09 -3.94
CA MET A 260 -18.25 3.24 -2.92
C MET A 260 -18.14 1.75 -3.28
N ALA A 261 -18.30 1.39 -4.55
CA ALA A 261 -18.15 0.01 -5.01
C ALA A 261 -16.71 -0.49 -4.81
N LEU A 262 -15.71 0.31 -5.19
CA LEU A 262 -14.29 0.01 -4.99
C LEU A 262 -13.99 -0.14 -3.49
N MET A 263 -14.40 0.82 -2.65
CA MET A 263 -14.21 0.75 -1.20
C MET A 263 -14.72 -0.56 -0.61
N LYS A 264 -15.93 -0.99 -1.00
CA LYS A 264 -16.53 -2.26 -0.54
C LYS A 264 -15.74 -3.48 -1.01
N ARG A 265 -15.26 -3.49 -2.27
CA ARG A 265 -14.40 -4.56 -2.81
C ARG A 265 -13.09 -4.67 -2.05
N VAL A 266 -12.47 -3.53 -1.72
CA VAL A 266 -11.12 -3.48 -1.15
C VAL A 266 -11.10 -3.82 0.34
N GLU A 267 -12.18 -3.63 1.08
CA GLU A 267 -12.25 -3.89 2.51
C GLU A 267 -11.72 -5.28 2.94
N PRO A 268 -12.19 -6.41 2.38
CA PRO A 268 -11.67 -7.73 2.75
C PRO A 268 -10.18 -7.90 2.42
N ILE A 269 -9.68 -7.31 1.33
CA ILE A 269 -8.27 -7.36 0.94
C ILE A 269 -7.41 -6.60 1.96
N ARG A 270 -7.85 -5.41 2.37
CA ARG A 270 -7.18 -4.61 3.42
C ARG A 270 -7.14 -5.34 4.76
N ARG A 271 -8.21 -6.05 5.13
CA ARG A 271 -8.25 -6.88 6.36
C ARG A 271 -7.27 -8.05 6.29
N ARG A 272 -7.20 -8.75 5.14
CA ARG A 272 -6.21 -9.82 4.93
C ARG A 272 -4.77 -9.31 5.00
N LEU A 273 -4.50 -8.14 4.41
CA LEU A 273 -3.19 -7.52 4.49
C LEU A 273 -2.84 -7.10 5.92
N LEU A 274 -3.79 -6.53 6.67
CA LEU A 274 -3.60 -6.24 8.09
C LEU A 274 -3.24 -7.50 8.89
N GLY A 275 -3.97 -8.60 8.67
CA GLY A 275 -3.65 -9.89 9.30
C GLY A 275 -2.23 -10.37 9.00
N ALA A 276 -1.77 -10.24 7.74
CA ALA A 276 -0.40 -10.60 7.37
C ALA A 276 0.67 -9.73 8.07
N TYR A 277 0.36 -8.46 8.38
CA TYR A 277 1.23 -7.62 9.20
C TYR A 277 1.23 -8.04 10.67
N ASP A 278 0.06 -8.37 11.24
CA ASP A 278 -0.04 -8.86 12.62
C ASP A 278 0.76 -10.17 12.78
N ASP A 279 0.55 -11.11 11.85
CA ASP A 279 1.29 -12.37 11.71
C ASP A 279 2.81 -12.17 11.70
N LEU A 280 3.32 -11.29 10.83
CA LEU A 280 4.76 -11.00 10.74
C LEU A 280 5.29 -10.37 12.02
N LEU A 281 4.55 -9.42 12.62
CA LEU A 281 5.00 -8.73 13.83
C LEU A 281 5.08 -9.70 15.02
N THR A 282 4.12 -10.61 15.15
CA THR A 282 4.12 -11.63 16.22
C THR A 282 5.15 -12.74 15.98
N GLY A 283 5.33 -13.21 14.74
CA GLY A 283 6.20 -14.35 14.44
C GLY A 283 7.65 -13.99 14.07
N GLY A 284 7.91 -12.75 13.65
CA GLY A 284 9.20 -12.33 13.10
C GLY A 284 10.05 -11.45 14.04
N PHE A 285 9.49 -10.98 15.16
CA PHE A 285 10.17 -10.10 16.10
C PHE A 285 9.87 -10.50 17.55
N SER A 286 10.86 -10.40 18.42
CA SER A 286 10.66 -10.60 19.86
C SER A 286 9.98 -9.39 20.51
N SER A 287 9.31 -9.60 21.65
CA SER A 287 8.60 -8.53 22.37
C SER A 287 9.49 -7.32 22.69
N ASN A 288 10.75 -7.55 23.12
CA ASN A 288 11.70 -6.46 23.38
C ASN A 288 11.98 -5.61 22.13
N VAL A 289 12.07 -6.22 20.94
CA VAL A 289 12.31 -5.49 19.69
C VAL A 289 11.09 -4.64 19.31
N LEU A 290 9.89 -5.16 19.54
CA LEU A 290 8.63 -4.46 19.28
C LEU A 290 8.45 -3.27 20.23
N GLU A 291 8.76 -3.42 21.51
CA GLU A 291 8.73 -2.33 22.50
C GLU A 291 9.71 -1.21 22.13
N LEU A 292 10.96 -1.56 21.80
CA LEU A 292 11.95 -0.59 21.31
C LEU A 292 11.52 0.11 20.01
N ALA A 293 10.79 -0.59 19.13
CA ALA A 293 10.28 -0.02 17.90
C ALA A 293 9.14 1.00 18.15
N GLU A 294 8.27 0.74 19.13
CA GLU A 294 7.21 1.66 19.55
C GLU A 294 7.78 2.94 20.16
N GLU A 295 8.77 2.82 21.05
CA GLU A 295 9.45 3.98 21.65
C GLU A 295 10.09 4.88 20.58
N ARG A 296 10.69 4.28 19.55
CA ARG A 296 11.26 5.03 18.42
C ARG A 296 10.18 5.73 17.59
N ALA A 297 9.05 5.07 17.36
CA ALA A 297 7.95 5.67 16.62
C ALA A 297 7.41 6.93 17.33
N VAL A 298 7.44 6.97 18.66
CA VAL A 298 7.07 8.15 19.47
C VAL A 298 8.12 9.27 19.40
N CYS A 299 9.41 8.92 19.34
CA CYS A 299 10.49 9.92 19.26
C CYS A 299 10.69 10.51 17.85
N GLU A 300 10.30 9.78 16.80
CA GLU A 300 10.44 10.19 15.39
C GLU A 300 9.15 10.81 14.81
N SER A 301 8.06 10.86 15.60
CA SER A 301 6.75 11.45 15.23
C SER A 301 6.56 12.88 15.70
#